data_AF-A0A355GK21-F1
#
_entry.id   AF-A0A355GK21-F1
#
_cell.length_a   1.000
_cell.length_b   1.000
_cell.length_c   1.000
_cell.angle_alpha   90.00
_cell.angle_beta   90.00
_cell.angle_gamma   90.00
#
_symmetry.space_group_name_H-M   'P 1'
#
loop_
_entity.id
_entity.type
_entity.pdbx_description
1 polymer ?
#
loop_
_entity_poly.entity_id
_entity_poly.type
_entity_poly.pdbx_seq_one_letter_code
_entity_poly.pdbx_strand_id
1 'polypeptide(L)'
;MVPSDQGNSMNCFLARMILLFATVVLLGPGCSRFLSNSFQEEFVESDETYQRALTQIEYPNVEDIDEGDTIGTQMPATVASTANPEYWDLSLEEAVRMALQSSKVLGDVGGVALNTPAAVHTKYDAAITEADPRYGVPGALSAYDATLSASTFFEKNDKALNNVFFGGGTRLLRQDAMVVQAQLTKRAMTGTEFTLRDYIDYDANNSPGNQFPHAYQNNIEMEFRHPLMRGGGVDFNQIAGPSNTPGVINGVIIARINTDISLGEFEISVRDMVSDVENAYWDLYFGYRDLDAKIMARDSALETWRRIHALYVNGRRGGEAEKEAQAREQYFRY
;
A
#
# COMPACT_ATOMS: atom_id res chain seq x y z
N MET A 1 -43.81 76.18 4.30
CA MET A 1 -43.05 76.47 5.54
C MET A 1 -42.66 75.13 6.13
N VAL A 2 -41.36 74.83 6.12
CA VAL A 2 -40.70 73.67 6.73
C VAL A 2 -40.68 73.90 8.25
N PRO A 3 -40.73 72.84 9.08
CA PRO A 3 -39.48 72.40 9.71
C PRO A 3 -39.25 70.90 9.57
N SER A 4 -38.00 70.60 9.23
CA SER A 4 -37.34 69.30 9.23
C SER A 4 -36.93 68.93 10.64
N ASP A 5 -37.29 67.73 11.10
CA ASP A 5 -36.74 67.17 12.34
C ASP A 5 -35.61 66.19 11.97
N GLN A 6 -34.37 66.65 12.20
CA GLN A 6 -33.16 65.85 12.06
C GLN A 6 -32.84 65.21 13.40
N GLY A 7 -33.04 63.90 13.51
CA GLY A 7 -32.69 63.18 14.73
C GLY A 7 -32.78 61.67 14.61
N ASN A 8 -32.09 61.05 13.63
CA ASN A 8 -31.97 59.58 13.66
C ASN A 8 -30.78 58.96 12.90
N SER A 9 -29.85 59.73 12.31
CA SER A 9 -28.74 59.12 11.55
C SER A 9 -27.60 58.59 12.44
N MET A 10 -27.48 59.06 13.69
CA MET A 10 -26.32 58.77 14.54
C MET A 10 -26.34 57.35 15.16
N ASN A 11 -27.52 56.74 15.33
CA ASN A 11 -27.65 55.39 15.91
C ASN A 11 -27.46 54.25 14.88
N CYS A 12 -27.76 54.50 13.61
CA CYS A 12 -27.59 53.51 12.55
C CYS A 12 -26.11 53.35 12.15
N PHE A 13 -25.34 54.44 12.22
CA PHE A 13 -23.91 54.44 11.91
C PHE A 13 -23.10 53.74 13.02
N LEU A 14 -23.47 53.96 14.29
CA LEU A 14 -22.89 53.28 15.44
C LEU A 14 -23.21 51.77 15.44
N ALA A 15 -24.44 51.38 15.11
CA ALA A 15 -24.83 49.98 14.99
C ALA A 15 -24.09 49.24 13.85
N ARG A 16 -23.85 49.91 12.71
CA ARG A 16 -23.06 49.36 11.60
C ARG A 16 -21.57 49.26 11.94
N MET A 17 -21.00 50.20 12.70
CA MET A 17 -19.62 50.09 13.19
C MET A 17 -19.45 48.93 14.17
N ILE A 18 -20.41 48.70 15.06
CA ILE A 18 -20.35 47.58 16.02
C ILE A 18 -20.45 46.22 15.31
N LEU A 19 -21.28 46.10 14.28
CA LEU A 19 -21.39 44.89 13.44
C LEU A 19 -20.14 44.65 12.56
N LEU A 20 -19.49 45.71 12.08
CA LEU A 20 -18.21 45.63 11.38
C LEU A 20 -17.03 45.30 12.32
N PHE A 21 -17.05 45.79 13.57
CA PHE A 21 -16.03 45.42 14.56
C PHE A 21 -16.19 43.98 15.05
N ALA A 22 -17.41 43.48 15.20
CA ALA A 22 -17.68 42.09 15.59
C ALA A 22 -17.25 41.07 14.51
N THR A 23 -17.33 41.44 13.23
CA THR A 23 -16.91 40.58 12.11
C THR A 23 -15.39 40.57 11.91
N VAL A 24 -14.69 41.67 12.24
CA VAL A 24 -13.21 41.72 12.21
C VAL A 24 -12.57 40.94 13.37
N VAL A 25 -13.23 40.84 14.53
CA VAL A 25 -12.74 40.04 15.66
C VAL A 25 -12.91 38.52 15.44
N LEU A 26 -13.85 38.10 14.58
CA LEU A 26 -14.07 36.68 14.25
C LEU A 26 -13.21 36.17 13.07
N LEU A 27 -12.51 37.04 12.35
CA LEU A 27 -11.70 36.70 11.17
C LEU A 27 -10.24 37.19 11.25
N GLY A 28 -9.80 37.70 12.41
CA GLY A 28 -8.40 38.05 12.65
C GLY A 28 -7.52 36.80 12.89
N PRO A 29 -6.24 36.83 12.48
CA PRO A 29 -5.36 35.67 12.58
C PRO A 29 -5.02 35.35 14.04
N GLY A 30 -5.33 34.13 14.46
CA GLY A 30 -4.47 33.27 15.25
C GLY A 30 -3.93 33.80 16.59
N CYS A 31 -4.42 33.20 17.67
CA CYS A 31 -3.55 32.85 18.79
C CYS A 31 -2.43 31.91 18.28
N SER A 32 -1.34 32.47 17.74
CA SER A 32 -0.13 31.70 17.44
C SER A 32 1.16 32.53 17.45
N ARG A 33 1.21 33.66 18.16
CA ARG A 33 2.43 34.51 18.22
C ARG A 33 2.76 35.12 19.59
N PHE A 34 2.26 34.56 20.70
CA PHE A 34 2.61 35.05 22.04
C PHE A 34 3.33 34.02 22.94
N LEU A 35 3.77 32.90 22.37
CA LEU A 35 4.58 31.88 23.03
C LEU A 35 5.64 31.35 22.06
N SER A 36 6.57 32.21 21.65
CA SER A 36 7.81 31.74 21.02
C SER A 36 8.93 32.68 21.46
N ASN A 37 9.75 32.18 22.38
CA ASN A 37 11.21 32.37 22.48
C ASN A 37 11.64 32.38 23.95
N SER A 38 11.79 31.18 24.51
CA SER A 38 12.70 30.97 25.64
C SER A 38 13.22 29.53 25.66
N PHE A 39 14.41 29.34 25.09
CA PHE A 39 15.46 28.41 25.55
C PHE A 39 15.28 26.89 25.42
N GLN A 40 14.43 26.35 24.53
CA GLN A 40 14.31 24.88 24.37
C GLN A 40 14.36 24.33 22.93
N GLU A 41 14.56 25.16 21.90
CA GLU A 41 14.53 24.69 20.50
C GLU A 41 15.89 24.31 19.90
N GLU A 42 17.03 24.64 20.51
CA GLU A 42 18.33 24.40 19.86
C GLU A 42 18.82 22.93 19.93
N PHE A 43 18.16 22.06 20.70
CA PHE A 43 18.55 20.64 20.85
C PHE A 43 17.52 19.61 20.35
N VAL A 44 16.35 20.03 19.89
CA VAL A 44 15.28 19.12 19.41
C VAL A 44 15.24 19.05 17.88
N GLU A 45 15.79 20.04 17.18
CA GLU A 45 15.80 20.08 15.72
C GLU A 45 16.68 18.98 15.10
N SER A 46 17.65 18.41 15.84
CA SER A 46 18.46 17.31 15.33
C SER A 46 17.69 16.00 15.27
N ASP A 47 17.01 15.59 16.34
CA ASP A 47 16.40 14.25 16.43
C ASP A 47 15.20 14.12 15.49
N GLU A 48 14.33 15.13 15.38
CA GLU A 48 13.24 15.12 14.40
C GLU A 48 13.74 15.18 12.95
N THR A 49 14.86 15.86 12.69
CA THR A 49 15.45 15.93 11.34
C THR A 49 16.16 14.63 10.98
N TYR A 50 16.84 13.98 11.92
CA TYR A 50 17.41 12.64 11.72
C TYR A 50 16.32 11.58 11.60
N GLN A 51 15.27 11.64 12.42
CA GLN A 51 14.10 10.76 12.29
C GLN A 51 13.39 10.98 10.96
N ARG A 52 13.21 12.23 10.50
CA ARG A 52 12.70 12.51 9.15
C ARG A 52 13.64 12.01 8.06
N ALA A 53 14.94 12.22 8.17
CA ALA A 53 15.89 11.72 7.18
C ALA A 53 15.96 10.18 7.14
N LEU A 54 15.77 9.51 8.29
CA LEU A 54 15.70 8.05 8.39
C LEU A 54 14.37 7.48 7.91
N THR A 55 13.27 8.24 8.02
CA THR A 55 11.91 7.82 7.61
C THR A 55 11.50 8.33 6.24
N GLN A 56 12.26 9.26 5.66
CA GLN A 56 11.98 9.80 4.34
C GLN A 56 12.49 8.81 3.30
N ILE A 57 11.55 8.09 2.71
CA ILE A 57 11.79 7.21 1.57
C ILE A 57 12.15 8.13 0.38
N GLU A 58 13.43 8.21 0.06
CA GLU A 58 13.88 8.74 -1.22
C GLU A 58 13.49 7.71 -2.29
N TYR A 59 12.52 8.05 -3.14
CA TYR A 59 12.23 7.25 -4.32
C TYR A 59 13.27 7.65 -5.37
N PRO A 60 14.31 6.82 -5.62
CA PRO A 60 15.26 7.15 -6.66
C PRO A 60 14.48 7.21 -7.97
N ASN A 61 14.63 8.33 -8.67
CA ASN A 61 14.06 8.53 -10.00
C ASN A 61 14.92 7.72 -10.99
N VAL A 62 14.87 6.38 -10.88
CA VAL A 62 15.59 5.47 -11.75
C VAL A 62 14.84 5.44 -13.08
N GLU A 63 15.53 5.74 -14.17
CA GLU A 63 15.03 5.48 -15.52
C GLU A 63 14.55 4.03 -15.59
N ASP A 64 13.33 3.80 -16.06
CA ASP A 64 12.68 2.49 -16.12
C ASP A 64 13.69 1.41 -16.52
N ILE A 65 14.01 0.51 -15.57
CA ILE A 65 14.74 -0.71 -15.89
C ILE A 65 13.78 -1.50 -16.77
N ASP A 66 14.12 -1.66 -18.05
CA ASP A 66 13.39 -2.53 -18.97
C ASP A 66 13.22 -3.89 -18.30
N GLU A 67 12.00 -4.17 -17.83
CA GLU A 67 11.61 -5.47 -17.27
C GLU A 67 11.48 -6.48 -18.40
N GLY A 68 12.53 -6.60 -19.21
CA GLY A 68 12.69 -7.64 -20.20
C GLY A 68 12.42 -8.97 -19.50
N ASP A 69 11.46 -9.71 -20.06
CA ASP A 69 11.07 -11.02 -19.58
C ASP A 69 12.32 -11.80 -19.20
N THR A 70 12.28 -12.32 -17.97
CA THR A 70 13.28 -13.17 -17.32
C THR A 70 14.16 -13.85 -18.37
N ILE A 71 15.46 -13.49 -18.37
CA ILE A 71 16.56 -14.14 -19.09
C ILE A 71 16.10 -15.51 -19.55
N GLY A 72 15.84 -15.66 -20.86
CA GLY A 72 15.32 -16.89 -21.44
C GLY A 72 16.08 -18.07 -20.85
N THR A 73 15.44 -18.80 -19.95
CA THR A 73 16.14 -19.78 -19.12
C THR A 73 16.56 -20.89 -20.06
N GLN A 74 17.85 -20.96 -20.36
CA GLN A 74 18.38 -22.07 -21.15
C GLN A 74 18.04 -23.36 -20.41
N MET A 75 17.69 -24.41 -21.16
CA MET A 75 17.35 -25.68 -20.51
C MET A 75 18.52 -26.12 -19.59
N PRO A 76 18.23 -26.67 -18.41
CA PRO A 76 19.27 -27.19 -17.53
C PRO A 76 20.17 -28.18 -18.27
N ALA A 77 21.47 -28.12 -18.03
CA ALA A 77 22.41 -29.08 -18.60
C ALA A 77 22.04 -30.50 -18.13
N THR A 78 21.72 -31.38 -19.09
CA THR A 78 21.50 -32.80 -18.81
C THR A 78 22.82 -33.57 -18.93
N VAL A 79 22.92 -34.75 -18.32
CA VAL A 79 24.10 -35.63 -18.44
C VAL A 79 24.42 -36.01 -19.90
N ALA A 80 23.42 -35.94 -20.78
CA ALA A 80 23.56 -36.17 -22.21
C ALA A 80 24.06 -34.93 -23.00
N SER A 81 24.13 -33.76 -22.35
CA SER A 81 24.67 -32.55 -22.96
C SER A 81 26.17 -32.71 -23.19
N THR A 82 26.59 -32.63 -24.45
CA THR A 82 28.00 -32.66 -24.85
C THR A 82 28.67 -31.29 -24.77
N ALA A 83 27.98 -30.27 -24.22
CA ALA A 83 28.55 -28.95 -24.05
C ALA A 83 29.57 -28.97 -22.91
N ASN A 84 30.84 -28.69 -23.23
CA ASN A 84 31.83 -28.38 -22.21
C ASN A 84 31.46 -27.01 -21.62
N PRO A 85 31.16 -26.89 -20.31
CA PRO A 85 30.89 -25.60 -19.71
C PRO A 85 32.14 -24.72 -19.83
N GLU A 86 31.98 -23.56 -20.45
CA GLU A 86 33.02 -22.53 -20.47
C GLU A 86 33.13 -21.92 -19.07
N TYR A 87 34.36 -21.72 -18.59
CA TYR A 87 34.57 -21.02 -17.34
C TYR A 87 34.10 -19.58 -17.50
N TRP A 88 33.10 -19.20 -16.72
CA TRP A 88 32.66 -17.82 -16.65
C TRP A 88 33.44 -17.09 -15.56
N ASP A 89 34.27 -16.12 -15.97
CA ASP A 89 34.97 -15.23 -15.05
C ASP A 89 33.99 -14.18 -14.50
N LEU A 90 33.19 -14.62 -13.54
CA LEU A 90 32.19 -13.81 -12.87
C LEU A 90 32.78 -13.33 -11.53
N SER A 91 32.76 -12.03 -11.28
CA SER A 91 33.08 -11.49 -9.96
C SER A 91 31.87 -11.53 -9.03
N LEU A 92 32.11 -11.57 -7.71
CA LEU A 92 31.03 -11.51 -6.71
C LEU A 92 30.18 -10.24 -6.86
N GLU A 93 30.81 -9.10 -7.13
CA GLU A 93 30.11 -7.82 -7.33
C GLU A 93 29.16 -7.88 -8.53
N GLU A 94 29.60 -8.46 -9.65
CA GLU A 94 28.76 -8.64 -10.84
C GLU A 94 27.61 -9.60 -10.56
N ALA A 95 27.84 -10.68 -9.80
CA ALA A 95 26.80 -11.63 -9.41
C ALA A 95 25.70 -10.94 -8.60
N VAL A 96 26.08 -10.15 -7.59
CA VAL A 96 25.14 -9.36 -6.77
C VAL A 96 24.40 -8.33 -7.61
N ARG A 97 25.10 -7.62 -8.51
CA ARG A 97 24.49 -6.64 -9.41
C ARG A 97 23.44 -7.28 -10.33
N MET A 98 23.76 -8.42 -10.94
CA MET A 98 22.81 -9.15 -11.78
C MET A 98 21.60 -9.64 -10.99
N ALA A 99 21.80 -10.13 -9.77
CA ALA A 99 20.71 -10.56 -8.91
C ALA A 99 19.76 -9.39 -8.58
N LEU A 100 20.28 -8.24 -8.14
CA LEU A 100 19.46 -7.07 -7.81
C LEU A 100 18.73 -6.47 -9.03
N GLN A 101 19.33 -6.53 -10.21
CA GLN A 101 18.73 -6.00 -11.44
C GLN A 101 17.65 -6.90 -12.03
N SER A 102 17.86 -8.21 -11.99
CA SER A 102 17.00 -9.17 -12.69
C SER A 102 16.00 -9.88 -11.79
N SER A 103 16.22 -9.91 -10.47
CA SER A 103 15.36 -10.66 -9.58
C SER A 103 14.04 -9.95 -9.32
N LYS A 104 12.94 -10.60 -9.72
CA LYS A 104 11.58 -10.16 -9.40
C LYS A 104 11.13 -10.63 -8.00
N VAL A 105 11.81 -11.65 -7.48
CA VAL A 105 11.51 -12.32 -6.21
C VAL A 105 12.71 -12.19 -5.28
N LEU A 106 12.51 -11.75 -4.05
CA LEU A 106 13.58 -11.46 -3.11
C LEU A 106 13.85 -12.66 -2.19
N GLY A 107 14.05 -13.84 -2.79
CA GLY A 107 14.30 -15.08 -2.06
C GLY A 107 14.45 -16.29 -2.98
N ASP A 108 14.73 -17.45 -2.38
CA ASP A 108 14.93 -18.69 -3.12
C ASP A 108 13.64 -19.10 -3.88
N VAL A 109 13.73 -19.08 -5.21
CA VAL A 109 12.68 -19.52 -6.15
C VAL A 109 12.74 -21.05 -6.36
N GLY A 110 13.07 -21.79 -5.31
CA GLY A 110 13.02 -23.24 -5.29
C GLY A 110 11.59 -23.79 -5.33
N GLY A 111 11.44 -25.10 -5.13
CA GLY A 111 10.13 -25.78 -5.14
C GLY A 111 9.14 -25.27 -4.06
N VAL A 112 9.60 -24.48 -3.10
CA VAL A 112 8.77 -23.87 -2.04
C VAL A 112 7.89 -22.73 -2.59
N ALA A 113 8.38 -21.96 -3.55
CA ALA A 113 7.60 -20.87 -4.18
C ALA A 113 6.33 -21.40 -4.89
N LEU A 114 6.38 -22.62 -5.43
CA LEU A 114 5.23 -23.26 -6.08
C LEU A 114 4.18 -23.75 -5.08
N ASN A 115 4.59 -24.14 -3.87
CA ASN A 115 3.69 -24.69 -2.86
C ASN A 115 3.07 -23.61 -1.97
N THR A 116 3.78 -22.50 -1.74
CA THR A 116 3.36 -21.39 -0.87
C THR A 116 3.72 -20.04 -1.50
N PRO A 117 3.06 -19.64 -2.60
CA PRO A 117 3.36 -18.39 -3.30
C PRO A 117 3.12 -17.14 -2.45
N ALA A 118 2.22 -17.20 -1.45
CA ALA A 118 1.94 -16.09 -0.54
C ALA A 118 3.05 -15.80 0.48
N ALA A 119 4.03 -16.70 0.63
CA ALA A 119 5.17 -16.51 1.52
C ALA A 119 6.39 -15.91 0.78
N VAL A 120 6.25 -15.63 -0.52
CA VAL A 120 7.34 -15.15 -1.37
C VAL A 120 7.35 -13.63 -1.34
N HIS A 121 8.50 -13.07 -0.95
CA HIS A 121 8.67 -11.62 -0.94
C HIS A 121 9.03 -11.07 -2.31
N THR A 122 8.44 -9.94 -2.65
CA THR A 122 8.70 -9.24 -3.91
C THR A 122 8.99 -7.77 -3.67
N LYS A 123 9.58 -7.10 -4.67
CA LYS A 123 9.78 -5.66 -4.63
C LYS A 123 8.49 -4.84 -4.50
N TYR A 124 7.32 -5.46 -4.71
CA TYR A 124 6.03 -4.78 -4.67
C TYR A 124 5.31 -4.95 -3.33
N ASP A 125 5.82 -5.74 -2.39
CA ASP A 125 5.10 -6.08 -1.15
C ASP A 125 4.75 -4.86 -0.32
N ALA A 126 5.68 -3.91 -0.20
CA ALA A 126 5.45 -2.65 0.49
C ALA A 126 4.34 -1.82 -0.18
N ALA A 127 4.38 -1.71 -1.50
CA ALA A 127 3.37 -0.99 -2.28
C ALA A 127 1.98 -1.67 -2.20
N ILE A 128 1.94 -3.00 -2.18
CA ILE A 128 0.69 -3.77 -2.01
C ILE A 128 0.11 -3.53 -0.61
N THR A 129 0.94 -3.54 0.42
CA THR A 129 0.53 -3.31 1.81
C THR A 129 0.01 -1.88 2.00
N GLU A 130 0.71 -0.90 1.44
CA GLU A 130 0.28 0.49 1.47
C GLU A 130 -1.04 0.68 0.70
N ALA A 131 -1.18 0.09 -0.48
CA ALA A 131 -2.36 0.23 -1.33
C ALA A 131 -3.57 -0.60 -0.86
N ASP A 132 -3.45 -1.42 0.20
CA ASP A 132 -4.54 -2.25 0.69
C ASP A 132 -5.75 -1.35 1.09
N PRO A 133 -6.93 -1.53 0.46
CA PRO A 133 -8.11 -0.71 0.76
C PRO A 133 -8.64 -0.92 2.19
N ARG A 134 -8.29 -2.02 2.85
CA ARG A 134 -8.80 -2.42 4.16
C ARG A 134 -7.86 -2.07 5.31
N TYR A 135 -6.55 -2.06 5.09
CA TYR A 135 -5.53 -1.89 6.13
C TYR A 135 -4.40 -0.94 5.75
N GLY A 136 -4.35 -0.52 4.48
CA GLY A 136 -3.37 0.41 3.96
C GLY A 136 -3.68 1.86 4.35
N VAL A 137 -2.67 2.71 4.19
CA VAL A 137 -2.71 4.14 4.56
C VAL A 137 -3.85 4.90 3.84
N PRO A 138 -3.99 4.86 2.50
CA PRO A 138 -5.12 5.44 1.80
C PRO A 138 -6.48 4.91 2.26
N GLY A 139 -6.59 3.62 2.58
CA GLY A 139 -7.81 3.03 3.13
C GLY A 139 -8.20 3.68 4.47
N ALA A 140 -7.25 3.79 5.39
CA ALA A 140 -7.46 4.43 6.69
C ALA A 140 -7.76 5.94 6.58
N LEU A 141 -7.08 6.66 5.67
CA LEU A 141 -7.30 8.09 5.43
C LEU A 141 -8.65 8.38 4.78
N SER A 142 -9.10 7.51 3.86
CA SER A 142 -10.38 7.66 3.15
C SER A 142 -11.59 7.70 4.08
N ALA A 143 -11.46 7.12 5.28
CA ALA A 143 -12.52 7.13 6.27
C ALA A 143 -12.80 8.52 6.87
N TYR A 144 -11.91 9.50 6.61
CA TYR A 144 -12.05 10.92 7.00
C TYR A 144 -12.30 11.85 5.80
N ASP A 145 -12.39 11.29 4.60
CA ASP A 145 -12.70 12.06 3.41
C ASP A 145 -14.17 12.50 3.41
N ALA A 146 -14.43 13.55 2.62
CA ALA A 146 -15.79 14.01 2.41
C ALA A 146 -16.51 13.05 1.45
N THR A 147 -17.69 12.61 1.85
CA THR A 147 -18.56 11.75 1.05
C THR A 147 -19.71 12.58 0.49
N LEU A 148 -19.90 12.54 -0.83
CA LEU A 148 -21.05 13.13 -1.51
C LEU A 148 -22.00 12.01 -1.91
N SER A 149 -23.21 12.03 -1.37
CA SER A 149 -24.31 11.15 -1.73
C SER A 149 -25.39 11.96 -2.43
N ALA A 150 -25.80 11.55 -3.62
CA ALA A 150 -26.91 12.13 -4.34
C ALA A 150 -27.86 11.01 -4.76
N SER A 151 -29.15 11.19 -4.47
CA SER A 151 -30.19 10.23 -4.83
C SER A 151 -31.41 10.96 -5.34
N THR A 152 -32.13 10.31 -6.25
CA THR A 152 -33.39 10.82 -6.76
C THR A 152 -34.36 9.68 -6.93
N PHE A 153 -35.53 9.81 -6.32
CA PHE A 153 -36.60 8.83 -6.38
C PHE A 153 -37.79 9.47 -7.09
N PHE A 154 -38.36 8.74 -8.05
CA PHE A 154 -39.59 9.12 -8.72
C PHE A 154 -40.59 8.00 -8.53
N GLU A 155 -41.76 8.34 -8.00
CA GLU A 155 -42.82 7.39 -7.75
C GLU A 155 -44.12 7.86 -8.37
N LYS A 156 -44.83 6.91 -8.98
CA LYS A 156 -46.21 7.10 -9.40
C LYS A 156 -47.08 6.12 -8.63
N ASN A 157 -47.81 6.65 -7.67
CA ASN A 157 -48.62 5.93 -6.73
C ASN A 157 -50.11 6.08 -7.09
N ASP A 158 -50.65 5.07 -7.77
CA ASP A 158 -52.08 4.93 -8.06
C ASP A 158 -52.66 3.81 -7.17
N LYS A 159 -53.35 4.17 -6.08
CA LYS A 159 -53.83 3.21 -5.08
C LYS A 159 -55.28 3.47 -4.68
N ALA A 160 -56.06 2.39 -4.60
CA ALA A 160 -57.37 2.42 -3.97
C ALA A 160 -57.21 2.22 -2.46
N LEU A 161 -57.62 3.22 -1.68
CA LEU A 161 -57.47 3.24 -0.23
C LEU A 161 -58.80 2.90 0.44
N ASN A 162 -58.78 1.93 1.37
CA ASN A 162 -59.97 1.54 2.14
C ASN A 162 -60.40 2.66 3.13
N ASN A 163 -59.48 3.56 3.49
CA ASN A 163 -59.75 4.67 4.40
C ASN A 163 -59.50 6.01 3.70
N VAL A 164 -60.57 6.81 3.62
CA VAL A 164 -60.60 8.12 2.95
C VAL A 164 -59.73 9.17 3.65
N PHE A 165 -59.48 9.03 4.96
CA PHE A 165 -58.63 9.95 5.71
C PHE A 165 -57.16 9.84 5.29
N PHE A 166 -56.65 8.61 5.13
CA PHE A 166 -55.28 8.37 4.64
C PHE A 166 -55.08 8.80 3.19
N GLY A 167 -56.16 8.92 2.41
CA GLY A 167 -56.14 9.47 1.05
C GLY A 167 -56.40 10.98 1.00
N GLY A 168 -56.35 11.70 2.11
CA GLY A 168 -56.55 13.16 2.14
C GLY A 168 -57.96 13.61 1.71
N GLY A 169 -58.95 12.72 1.74
CA GLY A 169 -60.32 12.99 1.29
C GLY A 169 -60.73 12.27 0.01
N THR A 170 -59.81 11.55 -0.66
CA THR A 170 -60.11 10.67 -1.81
C THR A 170 -59.94 9.19 -1.46
N ARG A 171 -60.71 8.30 -2.11
CA ARG A 171 -60.55 6.84 -2.03
C ARG A 171 -59.69 6.26 -3.15
N LEU A 172 -59.48 7.02 -4.22
CA LEU A 172 -58.59 6.69 -5.32
C LEU A 172 -57.48 7.74 -5.30
N LEU A 173 -56.39 7.41 -4.62
CA LEU A 173 -55.24 8.29 -4.54
C LEU A 173 -54.43 8.12 -5.81
N ARG A 174 -54.19 9.23 -6.49
CA ARG A 174 -53.25 9.35 -7.59
C ARG A 174 -52.20 10.37 -7.19
N GLN A 175 -50.97 9.92 -7.07
CA GLN A 175 -49.85 10.70 -6.60
C GLN A 175 -48.64 10.50 -7.52
N ASP A 176 -48.05 11.59 -7.97
CA ASP A 176 -46.74 11.62 -8.60
C ASP A 176 -45.80 12.29 -7.58
N ALA A 177 -44.86 11.53 -7.03
CA ALA A 177 -43.91 11.99 -6.03
C ALA A 177 -42.49 11.98 -6.59
N MET A 178 -41.69 12.97 -6.20
CA MET A 178 -40.27 13.00 -6.48
C MET A 178 -39.52 13.49 -5.25
N VAL A 179 -38.51 12.73 -4.83
CA VAL A 179 -37.60 13.11 -3.75
C VAL A 179 -36.19 13.20 -4.32
N VAL A 180 -35.58 14.37 -4.25
CA VAL A 180 -34.16 14.59 -4.56
C VAL A 180 -33.43 14.85 -3.25
N GLN A 181 -32.38 14.09 -2.97
CA GLN A 181 -31.55 14.29 -1.81
C GLN A 181 -30.09 14.36 -2.24
N ALA A 182 -29.42 15.47 -1.90
CA ALA A 182 -27.98 15.61 -2.01
C ALA A 182 -27.40 15.82 -0.60
N GLN A 183 -26.39 15.06 -0.23
CA GLN A 183 -25.79 15.07 1.10
C GLN A 183 -24.27 15.06 0.99
N LEU A 184 -23.61 16.02 1.62
CA LEU A 184 -22.17 16.06 1.81
C LEU A 184 -21.87 15.80 3.29
N THR A 185 -21.20 14.69 3.59
CA THR A 185 -20.83 14.31 4.95
C THR A 185 -19.31 14.20 5.08
N LYS A 186 -18.74 14.84 6.09
CA LYS A 186 -17.31 14.77 6.42
C LYS A 186 -17.11 14.41 7.89
N ARG A 187 -16.25 13.43 8.14
CA ARG A 187 -15.82 13.07 9.50
C ARG A 187 -14.45 13.65 9.80
N ALA A 188 -14.35 14.46 10.84
CA ALA A 188 -13.07 14.95 11.34
C ALA A 188 -12.36 13.89 12.20
N MET A 189 -11.03 13.99 12.28
CA MET A 189 -10.19 13.15 13.14
C MET A 189 -10.55 13.26 14.63
N THR A 190 -11.14 14.38 15.05
CA THR A 190 -11.67 14.57 16.42
C THR A 190 -12.92 13.73 16.72
N GLY A 191 -13.48 13.06 15.71
CA GLY A 191 -14.72 12.29 15.79
C GLY A 191 -15.97 13.06 15.39
N THR A 192 -15.87 14.38 15.15
CA THR A 192 -17.01 15.20 14.75
C THR A 192 -17.46 14.85 13.34
N GLU A 193 -18.77 14.66 13.15
CA GLU A 193 -19.40 14.49 11.85
C GLU A 193 -20.09 15.80 11.44
N PHE A 194 -19.75 16.29 10.26
CA PHE A 194 -20.34 17.46 9.61
C PHE A 194 -21.17 16.98 8.44
N THR A 195 -22.46 17.33 8.41
CA THR A 195 -23.36 16.96 7.32
C THR A 195 -24.07 18.20 6.79
N LEU A 196 -23.98 18.42 5.48
CA LEU A 196 -24.79 19.39 4.75
C LEU A 196 -25.72 18.61 3.84
N ARG A 197 -27.03 18.84 3.94
CA ARG A 197 -28.05 18.12 3.18
C ARG A 197 -28.98 19.11 2.49
N ASP A 198 -29.23 18.87 1.22
CA ASP A 198 -30.28 19.49 0.42
C ASP A 198 -31.34 18.42 0.15
N TYR A 199 -32.58 18.68 0.55
CA TYR A 199 -33.69 17.75 0.44
C TYR A 199 -34.87 18.44 -0.24
N ILE A 200 -35.14 18.03 -1.47
CA ILE A 200 -36.24 18.55 -2.29
C ILE A 200 -37.31 17.46 -2.37
N ASP A 201 -38.47 17.77 -1.81
CA ASP A 201 -39.67 16.95 -1.91
C ASP A 201 -40.66 17.60 -2.86
N TYR A 202 -41.13 16.81 -3.82
CA TYR A 202 -42.19 17.18 -4.74
C TYR A 202 -43.33 16.18 -4.59
N ASP A 203 -44.51 16.71 -4.30
CA ASP A 203 -45.73 15.93 -4.17
C ASP A 203 -46.82 16.54 -5.04
N ALA A 204 -47.26 15.77 -6.03
CA ALA A 204 -48.43 16.09 -6.82
C ALA A 204 -49.52 15.05 -6.59
N ASN A 205 -50.61 15.43 -5.93
CA ASN A 205 -51.69 14.49 -5.63
C ASN A 205 -53.09 15.12 -5.73
N ASN A 206 -54.09 14.25 -5.83
CA ASN A 206 -55.50 14.62 -5.99
C ASN A 206 -56.28 14.74 -4.67
N SER A 207 -55.60 14.93 -3.54
CA SER A 207 -56.22 15.13 -2.22
C SER A 207 -57.12 16.38 -2.23
N PRO A 208 -58.43 16.27 -1.92
CA PRO A 208 -59.33 17.41 -1.84
C PRO A 208 -58.95 18.48 -0.81
N GLY A 209 -58.11 18.13 0.18
CA GLY A 209 -57.60 19.07 1.18
C GLY A 209 -56.49 19.99 0.68
N ASN A 210 -55.90 19.73 -0.49
CA ASN A 210 -54.82 20.54 -1.02
C ASN A 210 -55.36 21.79 -1.72
N GLN A 211 -54.73 22.94 -1.45
CA GLN A 211 -55.02 24.17 -2.20
C GLN A 211 -54.50 24.10 -3.65
N PHE A 212 -53.35 23.45 -3.85
CA PHE A 212 -52.73 23.26 -5.15
C PHE A 212 -52.41 21.77 -5.37
N PRO A 213 -52.60 21.25 -6.59
CA PRO A 213 -52.33 19.85 -6.90
C PRO A 213 -50.85 19.51 -7.00
N HIS A 214 -49.95 20.50 -6.91
CA HIS A 214 -48.50 20.34 -6.97
C HIS A 214 -47.86 21.17 -5.86
N ALA A 215 -46.93 20.58 -5.11
CA ALA A 215 -46.16 21.25 -4.07
C ALA A 215 -44.68 20.88 -4.21
N TYR A 216 -43.82 21.89 -4.03
CA TYR A 216 -42.38 21.70 -3.85
C TYR A 216 -41.99 22.19 -2.47
N GLN A 217 -41.23 21.39 -1.75
CA GLN A 217 -40.60 21.75 -0.51
C GLN A 217 -39.10 21.53 -0.63
N ASN A 218 -38.31 22.56 -0.34
CA ASN A 218 -36.86 22.44 -0.26
C ASN A 218 -36.39 22.74 1.16
N ASN A 219 -35.66 21.79 1.74
CA ASN A 219 -35.02 21.91 3.04
C ASN A 219 -33.50 21.82 2.87
N ILE A 220 -32.80 22.88 3.27
CA ILE A 220 -31.34 22.88 3.40
C ILE A 220 -31.01 22.73 4.89
N GLU A 221 -30.35 21.63 5.24
CA GLU A 221 -30.02 21.25 6.60
C GLU A 221 -28.52 21.21 6.79
N MET A 222 -28.05 21.76 7.90
CA MET A 222 -26.67 21.61 8.35
C MET A 222 -26.66 20.97 9.73
N GLU A 223 -25.91 19.89 9.87
CA GLU A 223 -25.83 19.10 11.08
C GLU A 223 -24.38 18.95 11.54
N PHE A 224 -24.18 19.13 12.84
CA PHE A 224 -22.91 18.95 13.52
C PHE A 224 -23.09 17.96 14.66
N ARG A 225 -22.44 16.80 14.60
CA ARG A 225 -22.49 15.80 15.67
C ARG A 225 -21.10 15.60 16.25
N HIS A 226 -20.91 15.98 17.51
CA HIS A 226 -19.65 15.80 18.22
C HIS A 226 -19.79 14.78 19.37
N PRO A 227 -19.06 13.65 19.34
CA PRO A 227 -19.05 12.70 20.44
C PRO A 227 -18.21 13.23 21.63
N LEU A 228 -18.78 13.21 22.85
CA LEU A 228 -18.12 13.76 24.06
C LEU A 228 -17.23 12.77 24.81
N MET A 229 -17.45 11.45 24.64
CA MET A 229 -16.70 10.40 25.33
C MET A 229 -16.06 9.47 24.31
N ARG A 230 -16.46 8.20 24.25
CA ARG A 230 -15.92 7.25 23.27
C ARG A 230 -16.15 7.76 21.85
N GLY A 231 -15.06 7.83 21.07
CA GLY A 231 -15.05 8.38 19.71
C GLY A 231 -14.75 9.87 19.62
N GLY A 232 -14.68 10.58 20.75
CA GLY A 232 -14.17 11.95 20.83
C GLY A 232 -12.65 11.97 21.04
N GLY A 233 -11.99 12.93 20.39
CA GLY A 233 -10.52 13.08 20.45
C GLY A 233 -9.81 12.53 19.22
N VAL A 234 -8.56 12.93 19.03
CA VAL A 234 -7.78 12.59 17.83
C VAL A 234 -7.08 11.25 18.00
N ASP A 235 -6.47 11.00 19.16
CA ASP A 235 -5.60 9.84 19.40
C ASP A 235 -6.34 8.52 19.19
N PHE A 236 -7.53 8.37 19.79
CA PHE A 236 -8.30 7.14 19.65
C PHE A 236 -8.73 6.90 18.20
N ASN A 237 -9.18 7.95 17.51
CA ASN A 237 -9.60 7.83 16.12
C ASN A 237 -8.41 7.50 15.20
N GLN A 238 -7.23 8.07 15.44
CA GLN A 238 -6.03 7.79 14.67
C GLN A 238 -5.46 6.38 14.90
N ILE A 239 -5.65 5.80 16.09
CA ILE A 239 -5.16 4.44 16.42
C ILE A 239 -6.20 3.38 16.04
N ALA A 240 -7.43 3.50 16.53
CA ALA A 240 -8.46 2.48 16.36
C ALA A 240 -9.23 2.60 15.04
N GLY A 241 -9.21 3.80 14.45
CA GLY A 241 -10.01 4.13 13.29
C GLY A 241 -11.43 4.59 13.67
N PRO A 242 -12.20 5.06 12.68
CA PRO A 242 -13.55 5.57 12.89
C PRO A 242 -14.61 4.48 13.08
N SER A 243 -14.28 3.21 12.83
CA SER A 243 -15.19 2.07 12.95
C SER A 243 -15.47 1.75 14.41
N ASN A 244 -16.74 1.56 14.75
CA ASN A 244 -17.16 1.10 16.09
C ASN A 244 -17.30 -0.42 16.18
N THR A 245 -16.90 -1.17 15.13
CA THR A 245 -16.98 -2.63 15.08
C THR A 245 -15.85 -3.24 15.89
N PRO A 246 -16.13 -3.95 17.00
CA PRO A 246 -15.09 -4.62 17.77
C PRO A 246 -14.32 -5.63 16.92
N GLY A 247 -13.00 -5.62 17.04
CA GLY A 247 -12.10 -6.53 16.31
C GLY A 247 -11.61 -6.01 14.94
N VAL A 248 -12.12 -4.87 14.45
CA VAL A 248 -11.61 -4.21 13.25
C VAL A 248 -10.95 -2.90 13.65
N ILE A 249 -9.65 -2.97 13.90
CA ILE A 249 -8.83 -1.81 14.28
C ILE A 249 -8.07 -1.39 13.03
N ASN A 250 -8.47 -0.27 12.43
CA ASN A 250 -7.80 0.30 11.26
C ASN A 250 -7.73 1.82 11.41
N GLY A 251 -6.85 2.26 12.29
CA GLY A 251 -6.47 3.66 12.38
C GLY A 251 -5.28 3.97 11.47
N VAL A 252 -5.16 5.26 11.10
CA VAL A 252 -4.10 5.78 10.24
C VAL A 252 -2.70 5.46 10.78
N ILE A 253 -2.52 5.50 12.11
CA ILE A 253 -1.21 5.20 12.72
C ILE A 253 -0.86 3.72 12.53
N ILE A 254 -1.82 2.82 12.72
CA ILE A 254 -1.60 1.38 12.54
C ILE A 254 -1.32 1.07 11.07
N ALA A 255 -2.08 1.66 10.15
CA ALA A 255 -1.85 1.49 8.71
C ALA A 255 -0.44 1.95 8.30
N ARG A 256 0.05 3.05 8.89
CA ARG A 256 1.42 3.52 8.67
C ARG A 256 2.46 2.57 9.25
N ILE A 257 2.28 2.12 10.49
CA ILE A 257 3.17 1.12 11.12
C ILE A 257 3.23 -0.16 10.29
N ASN A 258 2.11 -0.63 9.75
CA ASN A 258 2.10 -1.81 8.89
C ASN A 258 2.91 -1.59 7.61
N THR A 259 2.86 -0.39 7.04
CA THR A 259 3.69 -0.01 5.88
C THR A 259 5.16 0.00 6.26
N ASP A 260 5.51 0.57 7.42
CA ASP A 260 6.89 0.58 7.93
C ASP A 260 7.41 -0.84 8.23
N ILE A 261 6.57 -1.73 8.76
CA ILE A 261 6.89 -3.16 8.95
C ILE A 261 7.17 -3.80 7.58
N SER A 262 6.30 -3.58 6.58
CA SER A 262 6.50 -4.15 5.25
C SER A 262 7.78 -3.65 4.57
N LEU A 263 8.18 -2.40 4.83
CA LEU A 263 9.45 -1.86 4.37
C LEU A 263 10.63 -2.54 5.07
N GLY A 264 10.55 -2.73 6.39
CA GLY A 264 11.57 -3.47 7.14
C GLY A 264 11.69 -4.92 6.68
N GLU A 265 10.58 -5.59 6.36
CA GLU A 265 10.59 -6.94 5.77
C GLU A 265 11.26 -6.95 4.39
N PHE A 266 10.99 -5.95 3.55
CA PHE A 266 11.68 -5.79 2.27
C PHE A 266 13.19 -5.61 2.45
N GLU A 267 13.64 -4.78 3.39
CA GLU A 267 15.08 -4.59 3.67
C GLU A 267 15.76 -5.87 4.15
N ILE A 268 15.11 -6.62 5.05
CA ILE A 268 15.58 -7.94 5.51
C ILE A 268 15.69 -8.89 4.31
N SER A 269 14.68 -8.91 3.46
CA SER A 269 14.62 -9.78 2.28
C SER A 269 15.70 -9.43 1.26
N VAL A 270 16.02 -8.15 1.04
CA VAL A 270 17.15 -7.72 0.21
C VAL A 270 18.49 -8.18 0.82
N ARG A 271 18.68 -8.00 2.13
CA ARG A 271 19.89 -8.46 2.84
C ARG A 271 20.07 -9.98 2.70
N ASP A 272 19.00 -10.73 2.91
CA ASP A 272 19.04 -12.19 2.84
C ASP A 272 19.30 -12.66 1.41
N MET A 273 18.69 -12.01 0.40
CA MET A 273 18.99 -12.28 -1.01
C MET A 273 20.48 -12.07 -1.35
N VAL A 274 21.10 -10.99 -0.85
CA VAL A 274 22.54 -10.76 -1.07
C VAL A 274 23.36 -11.87 -0.44
N SER A 275 23.03 -12.28 0.79
CA SER A 275 23.69 -13.40 1.48
C SER A 275 23.53 -14.73 0.72
N ASP A 276 22.35 -14.99 0.16
CA ASP A 276 22.10 -16.21 -0.62
C ASP A 276 22.89 -16.22 -1.94
N VAL A 277 22.99 -15.07 -2.61
CA VAL A 277 23.83 -14.91 -3.81
C VAL A 277 25.31 -15.09 -3.50
N GLU A 278 25.78 -14.57 -2.37
CA GLU A 278 27.17 -14.76 -1.91
C GLU A 278 27.47 -16.24 -1.66
N ASN A 279 26.58 -16.96 -0.97
CA ASN A 279 26.75 -18.39 -0.72
C ASN A 279 26.76 -19.19 -2.04
N ALA A 280 25.79 -18.93 -2.94
CA ALA A 280 25.72 -19.59 -4.24
C ALA A 280 26.95 -19.30 -5.11
N TYR A 281 27.50 -18.09 -5.03
CA TYR A 281 28.75 -17.73 -5.70
C TYR A 281 29.93 -18.56 -5.18
N TRP A 282 30.07 -18.69 -3.86
CA TRP A 282 31.15 -19.49 -3.26
C TRP A 282 31.00 -20.99 -3.55
N ASP A 283 29.78 -21.51 -3.59
CA ASP A 283 29.50 -22.88 -4.01
C ASP A 283 29.88 -23.12 -5.47
N LEU A 284 29.56 -22.19 -6.37
CA LEU A 284 29.96 -22.25 -7.77
C LEU A 284 31.49 -22.20 -7.92
N TYR A 285 32.15 -21.29 -7.20
CA TYR A 285 33.61 -21.18 -7.21
C TYR A 285 34.28 -22.46 -6.69
N PHE A 286 33.75 -23.04 -5.61
CA PHE A 286 34.20 -24.32 -5.09
C PHE A 286 33.98 -25.44 -6.12
N GLY A 287 32.83 -25.47 -6.78
CA GLY A 287 32.52 -26.43 -7.86
C GLY A 287 33.53 -26.38 -9.00
N TYR A 288 33.95 -25.18 -9.43
CA TYR A 288 35.01 -25.04 -10.43
C TYR A 288 36.36 -25.59 -9.95
N ARG A 289 36.73 -25.33 -8.70
CA ARG A 289 37.99 -25.83 -8.12
C ARG A 289 37.97 -27.35 -7.92
N ASP A 290 36.84 -27.92 -7.52
CA ASP A 290 36.65 -29.36 -7.39
C ASP A 290 36.72 -30.06 -8.76
N LEU A 291 36.10 -29.47 -9.79
CA LEU A 291 36.21 -29.97 -11.16
C LEU A 291 37.65 -29.98 -11.67
N ASP A 292 38.39 -28.89 -11.46
CA ASP A 292 39.80 -28.77 -11.84
C ASP A 292 40.67 -29.82 -11.13
N ALA A 293 40.48 -29.99 -9.81
CA ALA A 293 41.17 -31.02 -9.04
C ALA A 293 40.85 -32.45 -9.52
N LYS A 294 39.59 -32.73 -9.89
CA LYS A 294 39.17 -34.02 -10.46
C LYS A 294 39.76 -34.28 -11.83
N ILE A 295 39.86 -33.25 -12.69
CA ILE A 295 40.53 -33.36 -13.99
C ILE A 295 42.01 -33.71 -13.80
N MET A 296 42.71 -33.00 -12.92
CA MET A 296 44.12 -33.29 -12.60
C MET A 296 44.31 -34.71 -12.02
N ALA A 297 43.41 -35.14 -11.13
CA ALA A 297 43.43 -36.49 -10.55
C ALA A 297 43.19 -37.58 -11.61
N ARG A 298 42.21 -37.37 -12.50
CA ARG A 298 41.91 -38.27 -13.63
C ARG A 298 43.11 -38.38 -14.57
N ASP A 299 43.73 -37.26 -14.93
CA ASP A 299 44.85 -37.24 -15.88
C ASP A 299 46.11 -37.90 -15.28
N SER A 300 46.36 -37.72 -13.98
CA SER A 300 47.40 -38.44 -13.23
C SER A 300 47.12 -39.95 -13.13
N ALA A 301 45.86 -40.34 -12.90
CA ALA A 301 45.45 -41.75 -12.90
C ALA A 301 45.63 -42.38 -14.29
N LEU A 302 45.31 -41.63 -15.36
CA LEU A 302 45.51 -42.04 -16.75
C LEU A 302 47.00 -42.26 -17.07
N GLU A 303 47.88 -41.36 -16.64
CA GLU A 303 49.33 -41.51 -16.81
C GLU A 303 49.85 -42.75 -16.06
N THR A 304 49.38 -42.95 -14.83
CA THR A 304 49.73 -44.11 -14.00
C THR A 304 49.29 -45.42 -14.67
N TRP A 305 48.05 -45.50 -15.16
CA TRP A 305 47.56 -46.65 -15.90
C TRP A 305 48.37 -46.90 -17.17
N ARG A 306 48.65 -45.86 -17.98
CA ARG A 306 49.49 -45.98 -19.19
C ARG A 306 50.88 -46.51 -18.88
N ARG A 307 51.51 -46.06 -17.79
CA ARG A 307 52.83 -46.53 -17.36
C ARG A 307 52.81 -47.99 -16.91
N ILE A 308 51.81 -48.40 -16.13
CA ILE A 308 51.65 -49.79 -15.67
C ILE A 308 51.31 -50.72 -16.84
N HIS A 309 50.44 -50.28 -17.74
CA HIS A 309 50.08 -51.01 -18.96
C HIS A 309 51.30 -51.24 -19.86
N ALA A 310 52.15 -50.22 -20.04
CA ALA A 310 53.41 -50.38 -20.76
C ALA A 310 54.38 -51.38 -20.08
N LEU A 311 54.40 -51.47 -18.75
CA LEU A 311 55.18 -52.48 -18.02
C LEU A 311 54.60 -53.89 -18.17
N TYR A 312 53.26 -54.03 -18.17
CA TYR A 312 52.54 -55.28 -18.40
C TYR A 312 52.84 -55.86 -19.78
N VAL A 313 52.72 -55.04 -20.84
CA VAL A 313 53.01 -55.45 -22.22
C VAL A 313 54.47 -55.90 -22.39
N ASN A 314 55.41 -55.28 -21.68
CA ASN A 314 56.83 -55.62 -21.72
C ASN A 314 57.24 -56.76 -20.76
N GLY A 315 56.29 -57.37 -20.03
CA GLY A 315 56.57 -58.45 -19.08
C GLY A 315 57.51 -58.05 -17.92
N ARG A 316 57.56 -56.76 -17.57
CA ARG A 316 58.47 -56.23 -16.55
C ARG A 316 57.83 -56.27 -15.16
N ARG A 317 58.66 -56.51 -14.13
CA ARG A 317 58.25 -56.56 -12.72
C ARG A 317 57.59 -55.22 -12.33
N GLY A 318 56.38 -55.28 -11.78
CA GLY A 318 55.55 -54.11 -11.46
C GLY A 318 54.33 -53.90 -12.37
N GLY A 319 54.28 -54.54 -13.54
CA GLY A 319 53.11 -54.60 -14.42
C GLY A 319 52.38 -55.94 -14.34
N GLU A 320 52.11 -56.47 -13.15
CA GLU A 320 51.31 -57.70 -13.00
C GLU A 320 49.85 -57.45 -13.40
N ALA A 321 49.14 -58.48 -13.88
CA ALA A 321 47.76 -58.35 -14.36
C ALA A 321 46.81 -57.72 -13.32
N GLU A 322 47.02 -58.03 -12.03
CA GLU A 322 46.26 -57.45 -10.92
C GLU A 322 46.48 -55.93 -10.80
N LYS A 323 47.73 -55.46 -10.93
CA LYS A 323 48.09 -54.04 -10.82
C LYS A 323 47.59 -53.22 -12.00
N GLU A 324 47.59 -53.80 -13.20
CA GLU A 324 47.01 -53.17 -14.39
C GLU A 324 45.49 -53.01 -14.25
N ALA A 325 44.81 -54.07 -13.80
CA ALA A 325 43.37 -54.04 -13.56
C ALA A 325 42.99 -53.01 -12.48
N GLN A 326 43.74 -52.95 -11.38
CA GLN A 326 43.54 -51.96 -10.32
C GLN A 326 43.75 -50.52 -10.82
N ALA A 327 44.82 -50.26 -11.57
CA ALA A 327 45.07 -48.93 -12.12
C ALA A 327 43.99 -48.50 -13.13
N ARG A 328 43.48 -49.45 -13.92
CA ARG A 328 42.38 -49.23 -14.86
C ARG A 328 41.07 -48.89 -14.15
N GLU A 329 40.74 -49.62 -13.09
CA GLU A 329 39.55 -49.36 -12.26
C GLU A 329 39.62 -47.95 -11.65
N GLN A 330 40.77 -47.55 -11.10
CA GLN A 330 40.94 -46.22 -10.50
C GLN A 330 40.74 -45.09 -11.51
N TYR A 331 41.13 -45.28 -12.77
CA TYR A 331 40.88 -44.29 -13.83
C TYR A 331 39.38 -44.15 -14.14
N PHE A 332 38.66 -45.27 -14.32
CA PHE A 332 37.22 -45.26 -14.64
C PHE A 332 36.30 -44.86 -13.48
N ARG A 333 36.86 -44.61 -12.29
CA ARG A 333 36.12 -44.15 -11.11
C ARG A 333 35.88 -42.63 -11.13
N TYR A 334 36.67 -41.87 -11.90
CA TYR A 334 36.51 -40.42 -12.10
C TYR A 334 35.62 -40.13 -13.30
#